data_AF-A0A535PZT3-F1
#
_entry.id   AF-A0A535PZT3-F1
#
_cell.length_a   1.000
_cell.length_b   1.000
_cell.length_c   1.000
_cell.angle_alpha   90.00
_cell.angle_beta   90.00
_cell.angle_gamma   90.00
#
_symmetry.space_group_name_H-M   'P 1'
#
loop_
_entity.id
_entity.type
_entity.pdbx_description
1 polymer ?
#
loop_
_entity_poly.entity_id
_entity_poly.type
_entity_poly.pdbx_seq_one_letter_code
_entity_poly.pdbx_strand_id
1 'polypeptide(L)'
;MGRATAALLLSALQLVLVVPTGSVAAPAAAVPAPPQDKPNPADVFQYPMPTWQPHCLGFGSEWRYCNGTPLRACASGVWLHTGTDVVAAVGQAVKAAGDGVIVGYMIDPTFRGGVLIRH
;
A
#
# COMPACT_ATOMS: atom_id res chain seq x y z
N MET A 1 81.57 34.21 11.17
CA MET A 1 81.16 35.18 12.20
C MET A 1 79.84 34.69 12.80
N GLY A 2 79.74 34.64 14.14
CA GLY A 2 78.54 34.27 14.95
C GLY A 2 78.26 32.76 15.02
N ARG A 3 78.40 31.97 16.10
CA ARG A 3 78.12 32.08 17.56
C ARG A 3 76.65 32.29 17.94
N ALA A 4 76.14 31.32 18.72
CA ALA A 4 75.09 31.39 19.74
C ALA A 4 73.64 31.48 19.20
N THR A 5 72.57 30.94 19.80
CA THR A 5 72.35 30.42 21.15
C THR A 5 71.01 29.65 21.14
N ALA A 6 70.88 28.62 21.97
CA ALA A 6 69.59 28.03 22.31
C ALA A 6 68.69 29.05 23.04
N ALA A 7 67.38 28.99 22.80
CA ALA A 7 66.38 29.54 23.70
C ALA A 7 65.21 28.56 23.81
N LEU A 8 65.11 27.91 24.97
CA LEU A 8 63.88 27.28 25.45
C LEU A 8 62.80 28.35 25.55
N LEU A 9 61.61 28.07 25.01
CA LEU A 9 60.38 28.70 25.46
C LEU A 9 59.37 27.58 25.78
N LEU A 10 59.27 27.30 27.08
CA LEU A 10 58.11 26.64 27.67
C LEU A 10 56.87 27.49 27.38
N SER A 11 55.78 26.89 26.89
CA SER A 11 54.45 27.49 27.01
C SER A 11 53.36 26.41 26.98
N ALA A 12 52.87 26.14 28.19
CA ALA A 12 51.54 25.68 28.59
C ALA A 12 50.74 24.76 27.65
N LEU A 13 50.64 23.50 28.05
CA LEU A 13 49.57 22.58 27.64
C LEU A 13 48.25 23.07 28.26
N GLN A 14 47.43 23.81 27.52
CA GLN A 14 46.07 24.16 27.95
C GLN A 14 45.15 22.95 27.73
N LEU A 15 44.75 22.31 28.83
CA LEU A 15 43.70 21.31 28.85
C LEU A 15 42.35 22.01 28.63
N VAL A 16 41.81 21.98 27.41
CA VAL A 16 40.46 22.48 27.12
C VAL A 16 39.45 21.45 27.61
N LEU A 17 38.81 21.72 28.75
CA LEU A 17 37.62 21.00 29.18
C LEU A 17 36.46 21.41 28.25
N VAL A 18 36.10 20.55 27.30
CA VAL A 18 34.89 20.73 26.50
C VAL A 18 33.70 20.38 27.39
N VAL A 19 33.00 21.40 27.90
CA VAL A 19 31.68 21.23 28.51
C VAL A 19 30.69 20.95 27.39
N PRO A 20 29.92 19.84 27.40
CA PRO A 20 28.90 19.62 26.39
C PRO A 20 27.79 20.65 26.61
N THR A 21 27.75 21.69 25.78
CA THR A 21 26.57 22.53 25.69
C THR A 21 25.45 21.66 25.13
N GLY A 22 24.43 21.41 25.95
CA GLY A 22 23.32 20.54 25.63
C GLY A 22 22.71 20.90 24.27
N SER A 23 22.63 19.90 23.39
CA SER A 23 21.98 20.00 22.10
C SER A 23 20.50 20.29 22.31
N VAL A 24 20.06 21.53 22.08
CA VAL A 24 18.63 21.83 22.02
C VAL A 24 18.10 21.17 20.75
N ALA A 25 17.30 20.11 20.91
CA ALA A 25 16.66 19.44 19.79
C ALA A 25 15.80 20.45 19.02
N ALA A 26 16.03 20.55 17.71
CA ALA A 26 15.16 21.33 16.84
C ALA A 26 13.72 20.78 16.93
N PRO A 27 12.69 21.63 16.97
CA PRO A 27 11.31 21.16 16.96
C PRO A 27 11.08 20.35 15.69
N ALA A 28 10.60 19.12 15.84
CA ALA A 28 10.24 18.27 14.72
C ALA A 28 9.19 19.01 13.87
N ALA A 29 9.47 19.19 12.58
CA ALA A 29 8.50 19.74 11.65
C ALA A 29 7.24 18.85 11.69
N ALA A 30 6.09 19.47 11.96
CA ALA A 30 4.82 18.76 11.95
C ALA A 30 4.59 18.19 10.54
N VAL A 31 4.54 16.86 10.44
CA VAL A 31 4.11 16.19 9.20
C VAL A 31 2.65 16.59 8.96
N PRO A 32 2.30 17.16 7.80
CA PRO A 32 0.92 17.48 7.49
C PRO A 32 0.06 16.23 7.66
N ALA A 33 -1.05 16.35 8.38
CA ALA A 33 -2.01 15.26 8.48
C ALA A 33 -2.46 14.87 7.05
N PRO A 34 -2.68 13.57 6.77
CA PRO A 34 -3.28 13.15 5.51
C PRO A 34 -4.58 13.92 5.26
N PRO A 35 -4.89 14.30 4.01
CA PRO A 35 -6.16 14.92 3.68
C PRO A 35 -7.31 14.12 4.31
N GLN A 36 -8.16 14.81 5.07
CA GLN A 36 -9.31 14.21 5.77
C GLN A 36 -10.37 13.71 4.77
N ASP A 37 -10.37 14.25 3.56
CA ASP A 37 -11.33 13.93 2.50
C ASP A 37 -10.85 12.70 1.71
N LYS A 38 -10.97 11.52 2.31
CA LYS A 38 -11.02 10.30 1.51
C LYS A 38 -12.35 10.33 0.74
N PRO A 39 -12.35 10.26 -0.60
CA PRO A 39 -13.58 10.14 -1.37
C PRO A 39 -14.40 8.98 -0.83
N ASN A 40 -15.70 9.17 -0.62
CA ASN A 40 -16.58 8.05 -0.29
C ASN A 40 -16.59 7.11 -1.50
N PRO A 41 -16.26 5.81 -1.34
CA PRO A 41 -16.30 4.87 -2.45
C PRO A 41 -17.65 4.86 -3.17
N ALA A 42 -18.76 5.12 -2.48
CA ALA A 42 -20.08 5.19 -3.10
C ALA A 42 -20.25 6.37 -4.08
N ASP A 43 -19.40 7.40 -4.01
CA ASP A 43 -19.41 8.53 -4.93
C ASP A 43 -18.61 8.23 -6.22
N VAL A 44 -17.76 7.19 -6.18
CA VAL A 44 -16.89 6.79 -7.30
C VAL A 44 -17.40 5.48 -7.94
N PHE A 45 -18.03 4.63 -7.13
CA PHE A 45 -18.42 3.28 -7.53
C PHE A 45 -19.93 3.07 -7.48
N GLN A 46 -20.45 2.47 -8.55
CA GLN A 46 -21.81 1.98 -8.74
C GLN A 46 -21.80 0.46 -8.94
N TYR A 47 -22.94 -0.18 -8.73
CA TYR A 47 -23.09 -1.60 -9.04
C TYR A 47 -23.01 -1.83 -10.56
N PRO A 48 -22.12 -2.73 -11.03
CA PRO A 48 -21.97 -3.09 -12.45
C PRO A 48 -23.23 -3.62 -13.14
N MET A 49 -24.22 -4.09 -12.36
CA MET A 49 -25.43 -4.74 -12.86
C MET A 49 -26.65 -4.34 -12.02
N PRO A 50 -27.87 -4.31 -12.62
CA PRO A 50 -29.11 -4.03 -11.90
C PRO A 50 -29.44 -5.07 -10.83
N THR A 51 -29.10 -6.33 -11.09
CA THR A 51 -29.24 -7.45 -10.16
C THR A 51 -27.87 -7.82 -9.61
N TRP A 52 -27.49 -7.17 -8.51
CA TRP A 52 -26.23 -7.43 -7.82
C TRP A 52 -26.51 -8.19 -6.52
N GLN A 53 -26.33 -9.51 -6.56
CA GLN A 53 -26.38 -10.34 -5.36
C GLN A 53 -25.08 -11.14 -5.29
N PRO A 54 -24.33 -11.04 -4.17
CA PRO A 54 -23.17 -11.88 -3.96
C PRO A 54 -23.55 -13.35 -4.16
N HIS A 55 -22.68 -14.07 -4.84
CA HIS A 55 -22.76 -15.51 -4.88
C HIS A 55 -22.32 -16.09 -3.52
N CYS A 56 -21.86 -17.33 -3.49
CA CYS A 56 -21.46 -18.04 -2.28
C CYS A 56 -20.16 -17.54 -1.62
N LEU A 57 -19.35 -16.72 -2.30
CA LEU A 57 -18.07 -16.21 -1.79
C LEU A 57 -18.00 -14.69 -1.88
N GLY A 58 -17.90 -14.05 -0.71
CA GLY A 58 -17.62 -12.62 -0.59
C GLY A 58 -16.14 -12.34 -0.34
N PHE A 59 -15.79 -11.06 -0.26
CA PHE A 59 -14.43 -10.63 0.10
C PHE A 59 -14.02 -11.20 1.46
N GLY A 60 -12.78 -11.70 1.55
CA GLY A 60 -12.21 -12.31 2.75
C GLY A 60 -12.71 -13.73 3.05
N SER A 61 -13.62 -14.29 2.24
CA SER A 61 -14.08 -15.67 2.44
C SER A 61 -12.95 -16.67 2.17
N GLU A 62 -12.86 -17.74 2.96
CA GLU A 62 -11.93 -18.83 2.69
C GLU A 62 -12.35 -19.63 1.45
N TRP A 63 -11.42 -19.88 0.54
CA TRP A 63 -11.61 -20.75 -0.62
C TRP A 63 -11.64 -22.23 -0.20
N ARG A 64 -12.75 -22.64 0.41
CA ARG A 64 -12.99 -24.03 0.84
C ARG A 64 -14.28 -24.59 0.29
N TYR A 65 -15.37 -23.86 0.50
CA TYR A 65 -16.72 -24.31 0.17
C TYR A 65 -17.52 -23.18 -0.46
N CYS A 66 -18.31 -23.52 -1.47
CA CYS A 66 -19.32 -22.67 -2.06
C CYS A 66 -20.67 -23.38 -1.89
N ASN A 67 -21.59 -22.79 -1.11
CA ASN A 67 -22.90 -23.41 -0.82
C ASN A 67 -22.80 -24.89 -0.36
N GLY A 68 -21.82 -25.19 0.51
CA GLY A 68 -21.56 -26.55 1.01
C GLY A 68 -20.81 -27.47 0.03
N THR A 69 -20.58 -27.06 -1.21
CA THR A 69 -19.79 -27.83 -2.19
C THR A 69 -18.31 -27.49 -2.06
N PRO A 70 -17.41 -28.48 -1.94
CA PRO A 70 -15.98 -28.23 -1.85
C PRO A 70 -15.44 -27.64 -3.16
N LEU A 71 -14.62 -26.60 -3.04
CA LEU A 71 -13.96 -25.95 -4.16
C LEU A 71 -12.66 -26.67 -4.51
N ARG A 72 -12.16 -26.42 -5.73
CA ARG A 72 -10.84 -26.94 -6.16
C ARG A 72 -9.77 -26.46 -5.18
N ALA A 73 -9.02 -27.40 -4.61
CA ALA A 73 -7.91 -27.07 -3.71
C ALA A 73 -6.84 -26.25 -4.44
N CYS A 74 -6.34 -25.21 -3.77
CA CYS A 74 -5.18 -24.46 -4.22
C CYS A 74 -3.89 -25.18 -3.80
N ALA A 75 -2.84 -25.07 -4.60
CA ALA A 75 -1.59 -25.79 -4.37
C ALA A 75 -0.85 -25.41 -3.07
N SER A 76 -1.12 -24.21 -2.52
CA SER A 76 -0.37 -23.62 -1.40
C SER A 76 -1.19 -23.42 -0.11
N GLY A 77 -2.34 -24.08 0.02
CA GLY A 77 -3.20 -23.99 1.21
C GLY A 77 -4.52 -23.27 0.96
N VAL A 78 -5.14 -22.76 2.03
CA VAL A 78 -6.44 -22.06 1.95
C VAL A 78 -6.21 -20.62 1.55
N TRP A 79 -6.83 -20.20 0.45
CA TRP A 79 -6.73 -18.83 -0.06
C TRP A 79 -7.89 -17.99 0.46
N LEU A 80 -7.65 -16.68 0.63
CA LEU A 80 -8.72 -15.73 0.91
C LEU A 80 -9.19 -15.12 -0.40
N HIS A 81 -10.51 -15.02 -0.55
CA HIS A 81 -11.13 -14.41 -1.71
C HIS A 81 -10.92 -12.89 -1.67
N THR A 82 -10.19 -12.33 -2.62
CA THR A 82 -9.86 -10.89 -2.67
C THR A 82 -10.85 -10.07 -3.50
N GLY A 83 -11.98 -10.68 -3.89
CA GLY A 83 -13.04 -10.07 -4.66
C GLY A 83 -14.42 -10.49 -4.20
N THR A 84 -15.42 -10.33 -5.07
CA THR A 84 -16.77 -10.86 -4.87
C THR A 84 -17.20 -11.56 -6.13
N ASP A 85 -17.84 -12.72 -5.98
CA ASP A 85 -18.41 -13.43 -7.11
C ASP A 85 -19.85 -12.98 -7.28
N VAL A 86 -20.22 -12.68 -8.52
CA VAL A 86 -21.59 -12.32 -8.88
C VAL A 86 -21.98 -13.07 -10.13
N VAL A 87 -23.17 -13.66 -10.13
CA VAL A 87 -23.69 -14.41 -11.27
C VAL A 87 -24.49 -13.45 -12.15
N ALA A 88 -24.02 -13.24 -13.38
CA ALA A 88 -24.78 -12.56 -14.42
C ALA A 88 -25.64 -13.57 -15.20
N ALA A 89 -26.83 -13.16 -15.63
CA ALA A 89 -27.60 -13.96 -16.59
C ALA A 89 -26.91 -13.94 -17.97
N VAL A 90 -27.09 -15.00 -18.76
CA VAL A 90 -26.56 -15.04 -20.14
C VAL A 90 -27.14 -13.88 -20.94
N GLY A 91 -26.26 -13.11 -21.58
CA GLY A 91 -26.64 -11.92 -22.35
C GLY A 91 -26.85 -10.64 -21.52
N GLN A 92 -26.72 -10.71 -20.19
CA GLN A 92 -26.76 -9.54 -19.33
C GLN A 92 -25.47 -8.75 -19.44
N ALA A 93 -25.59 -7.46 -19.76
CA ALA A 93 -24.44 -6.56 -19.83
C ALA A 93 -23.90 -6.24 -18.43
N VAL A 94 -22.58 -6.31 -18.28
CA VAL A 94 -21.84 -5.84 -17.10
C VAL A 94 -21.25 -4.47 -17.44
N LYS A 95 -21.56 -3.45 -16.65
CA LYS A 95 -21.00 -2.10 -16.79
C LYS A 95 -19.78 -1.92 -15.88
N ALA A 96 -18.93 -0.95 -16.19
CA ALA A 96 -17.85 -0.59 -15.27
C ALA A 96 -18.42 -0.14 -13.93
N ALA A 97 -17.80 -0.58 -12.83
CA ALA A 97 -18.20 -0.18 -11.49
C ALA A 97 -17.91 1.31 -11.24
N GLY A 98 -17.07 1.97 -12.02
CA GLY A 98 -16.79 3.40 -11.90
C GLY A 98 -16.12 3.92 -13.18
N ASP A 99 -15.99 5.23 -13.29
CA ASP A 99 -15.29 5.86 -14.41
C ASP A 99 -13.77 5.68 -14.27
N GLY A 100 -13.07 5.52 -15.40
CA GLY A 100 -11.61 5.34 -15.36
C GLY A 100 -11.01 4.99 -16.73
N VAL A 101 -9.75 4.58 -16.71
CA VAL A 101 -9.00 4.18 -17.91
C VAL A 101 -8.81 2.67 -17.92
N ILE A 102 -9.13 2.02 -19.05
CA ILE A 102 -8.77 0.62 -19.26
C ILE A 102 -7.24 0.54 -19.37
N VAL A 103 -6.61 -0.09 -18.38
CA VAL A 103 -5.14 -0.25 -18.31
C VAL A 103 -4.68 -1.66 -18.67
N GLY A 104 -5.61 -2.58 -18.88
CA GLY A 104 -5.28 -3.92 -19.32
C GLY A 104 -6.48 -4.84 -19.47
N TYR A 105 -6.23 -5.96 -20.12
CA TYR A 105 -7.13 -7.09 -20.19
C TYR A 105 -6.44 -8.29 -19.52
N MET A 106 -7.17 -9.03 -18.71
CA MET A 106 -6.69 -10.26 -18.10
C MET A 106 -7.30 -11.45 -18.84
N ILE A 107 -6.46 -12.31 -19.39
CA ILE A 107 -6.89 -13.59 -19.93
C ILE A 107 -5.95 -14.63 -19.33
N ASP A 108 -6.50 -15.46 -18.46
CA ASP A 108 -5.79 -16.61 -17.93
C ASP A 108 -6.70 -17.85 -17.89
N PRO A 109 -6.13 -19.05 -17.74
CA PRO A 109 -6.90 -20.29 -17.76
C PRO A 109 -8.00 -20.39 -16.69
N THR A 110 -7.89 -19.62 -15.60
CA THR A 110 -8.82 -19.58 -14.47
C THR A 110 -9.96 -18.61 -14.74
N PHE A 111 -9.65 -17.35 -15.03
CA PHE A 111 -10.67 -16.29 -15.13
C PHE A 111 -11.24 -16.13 -16.54
N ARG A 112 -10.65 -16.75 -17.56
CA ARG A 112 -11.10 -16.80 -18.96
C ARG A 112 -11.31 -15.44 -19.67
N GLY A 113 -11.17 -14.32 -18.96
CA GLY A 113 -11.32 -12.96 -19.47
C GLY A 113 -11.63 -11.96 -18.36
N GLY A 114 -11.11 -10.73 -18.49
CA GLY A 114 -11.31 -9.66 -17.53
C GLY A 114 -10.76 -8.33 -18.04
N VAL A 115 -11.24 -7.23 -17.45
CA VAL A 115 -10.81 -5.86 -17.78
C VAL A 115 -10.31 -5.19 -16.51
N LEU A 116 -9.14 -4.56 -16.56
CA LEU A 116 -8.61 -3.76 -15.46
C LEU A 116 -8.84 -2.29 -15.75
N ILE A 117 -9.57 -1.63 -14.86
CA ILE A 117 -9.86 -0.19 -14.92
C ILE A 117 -9.09 0.48 -13.79
N ARG A 118 -8.30 1.50 -14.13
CA ARG A 118 -7.69 2.41 -13.16
C ARG A 118 -8.64 3.60 -12.99
N HIS A 119 -9.12 3.77 -11.76
CA HIS A 119 -9.91 4.91 -11.30
C HIS A 119 -8.98 6.01 -10.78
#